data_AF-A0AAV1AWN5-F1
#
_entry.id   AF-A0AAV1AWN5-F1
#
_cell.length_a   1.000
_cell.length_b   1.000
_cell.length_c   1.000
_cell.angle_alpha   90.00
_cell.angle_beta   90.00
_cell.angle_gamma   90.00
#
_symmetry.space_group_name_H-M   'P 1'
#
loop_
_entity.id
_entity.type
_entity.pdbx_description
1 polymer ?
#
loop_
_entity_poly.entity_id
_entity_poly.type
_entity_poly.pdbx_seq_one_letter_code
_entity_poly.pdbx_strand_id
1 'polypeptide(L)'
;MPNFIPGGSDGGRESVIKQLNAACSSLIAIGFREELFTLNNLHNYGYTETKFLDLIQPIPFITDLRALRFLFNTARQSLYHLSVTPPPNEFCDFVNCINWIKSELSDRMQKGEISKVDIAIARKLVDSAAPLMKERKRFQSAIDELKKRQMMLETESARISGELKLKLGPIYEYEEPSIAELRIECYHLYEKDCRFRGIPFIPTLDEMECENLVAVFGGTAKERHFINFLNDPVRKELIETYFNGILFKG
;
A
#
# COMPACT_ATOMS: atom_id res chain seq x y z
N MET A 1 51.96 -14.06 -21.24
CA MET A 1 51.38 -15.42 -21.26
C MET A 1 50.00 -15.36 -20.63
N PRO A 2 48.91 -15.59 -21.38
CA PRO A 2 47.57 -15.66 -20.81
C PRO A 2 47.35 -17.04 -20.19
N ASN A 3 46.96 -17.04 -18.91
CA ASN A 3 46.56 -18.25 -18.19
C ASN A 3 45.24 -18.76 -18.77
N PHE A 4 45.32 -19.90 -19.45
CA PHE A 4 44.19 -20.72 -19.84
C PHE A 4 43.56 -21.31 -18.58
N ILE A 5 42.37 -20.84 -18.20
CA ILE A 5 41.55 -21.53 -17.19
C ILE A 5 40.89 -22.71 -17.91
N PRO A 6 41.08 -23.97 -17.48
CA PRO A 6 40.48 -25.10 -18.14
C PRO A 6 38.96 -25.02 -18.00
N GLY A 7 38.26 -25.11 -19.12
CA GLY A 7 36.81 -25.23 -19.20
C GLY A 7 36.31 -26.45 -18.43
N GLY A 8 35.96 -26.23 -17.18
CA GLY A 8 35.22 -27.18 -16.37
C GLY A 8 33.76 -27.22 -16.82
N SER A 9 33.43 -28.24 -17.62
CA SER A 9 32.13 -28.94 -17.64
C SER A 9 30.88 -28.05 -17.44
N ASP A 10 30.48 -27.33 -18.50
CA ASP A 10 29.17 -26.67 -18.58
C ASP A 10 28.00 -27.65 -18.34
N GLY A 11 28.19 -28.93 -18.69
CA GLY A 11 27.20 -29.98 -18.45
C GLY A 11 26.90 -30.28 -16.97
N GLY A 12 27.83 -29.97 -16.06
CA GLY A 12 27.62 -30.15 -14.63
C GLY A 12 26.68 -29.10 -14.05
N ARG A 13 26.85 -27.83 -14.47
CA ARG A 13 26.03 -26.71 -14.01
C ARG A 13 24.60 -26.80 -14.56
N GLU A 14 24.45 -27.19 -15.82
CA GLU A 14 23.13 -27.35 -16.43
C GLU A 14 22.32 -28.49 -15.78
N SER A 15 22.98 -29.59 -15.42
CA SER A 15 22.36 -30.71 -14.69
C SER A 15 21.83 -30.27 -13.32
N VAL A 16 22.62 -29.49 -12.59
CA VAL A 16 22.25 -28.98 -11.26
C VAL A 16 21.05 -28.02 -11.34
N ILE A 17 21.02 -27.14 -12.35
CA ILE A 17 19.88 -26.22 -12.56
C ILE A 17 18.60 -27.02 -12.84
N LYS A 18 18.67 -28.05 -13.68
CA LYS A 18 17.50 -28.91 -13.98
C LYS A 18 16.99 -29.62 -12.73
N GLN A 19 17.89 -30.15 -11.91
CA GLN A 19 17.52 -30.80 -10.64
C GLN A 19 16.83 -29.82 -9.69
N LEU A 20 17.35 -28.60 -9.59
CA LEU A 20 16.82 -27.58 -8.70
C LEU A 20 15.44 -27.08 -9.16
N ASN A 21 15.27 -26.83 -10.45
CA ASN A 21 13.98 -26.45 -11.03
C ASN A 21 12.94 -27.56 -10.84
N ALA A 22 13.32 -28.82 -11.00
CA ALA A 22 12.43 -29.95 -10.74
C ALA A 22 12.00 -29.99 -9.26
N ALA A 23 12.94 -29.82 -8.33
CA ALA A 23 12.67 -29.82 -6.90
C ALA A 23 11.79 -28.63 -6.44
N CYS A 24 11.94 -27.47 -7.09
CA CYS A 24 11.19 -26.25 -6.76
C CYS A 24 9.86 -26.10 -7.50
N SER A 25 9.59 -26.94 -8.51
CA SER A 25 8.38 -26.85 -9.36
C SER A 25 7.08 -26.75 -8.56
N SER A 26 6.94 -27.55 -7.49
CA SER A 26 5.76 -27.53 -6.62
C SER A 26 5.67 -26.26 -5.75
N LEU A 27 6.81 -25.69 -5.35
CA LEU A 27 6.88 -24.43 -4.60
C LEU A 27 6.45 -23.26 -5.49
N ILE A 28 6.92 -23.24 -6.73
CA ILE A 28 6.52 -22.24 -7.73
C ILE A 28 5.01 -22.36 -8.00
N ALA A 29 4.51 -23.58 -8.19
CA ALA A 29 3.08 -23.84 -8.42
C ALA A 29 2.17 -23.36 -7.27
N ILE A 30 2.65 -23.38 -6.02
CA ILE A 30 1.87 -22.84 -4.89
C ILE A 30 1.99 -21.32 -4.70
N GLY A 31 2.86 -20.65 -5.47
CA GLY A 31 2.93 -19.19 -5.55
C GLY A 31 4.25 -18.56 -5.10
N PHE A 32 5.31 -19.34 -4.87
CA PHE A 32 6.64 -18.77 -4.67
C PHE A 32 7.22 -18.28 -6.00
N ARG A 33 7.94 -17.16 -5.94
CA ARG A 33 8.64 -16.57 -7.10
C ARG A 33 9.80 -17.46 -7.53
N GLU A 34 9.96 -17.66 -8.84
CA GLU A 34 11.02 -18.52 -9.39
C GLU A 34 12.40 -17.95 -9.08
N GLU A 35 12.53 -16.62 -9.04
CA GLU A 35 13.78 -15.90 -8.77
C GLU A 35 14.38 -16.25 -7.40
N LEU A 36 13.52 -16.64 -6.44
CA LEU A 36 13.95 -17.06 -5.10
C LEU A 36 14.82 -18.31 -5.14
N PHE A 37 14.65 -19.15 -6.15
CA PHE A 37 15.31 -20.45 -6.27
C PHE A 37 16.45 -20.44 -7.27
N THR A 38 16.91 -19.28 -7.74
CA THR A 38 18.08 -19.24 -8.64
C THR A 38 19.37 -19.54 -7.88
N LEU A 39 20.36 -20.20 -8.53
CA LEU A 39 21.67 -20.50 -7.92
C LEU A 39 22.33 -19.27 -7.29
N ASN A 40 22.29 -18.15 -8.01
CA ASN A 40 22.85 -16.89 -7.53
C ASN A 40 22.13 -16.43 -6.24
N ASN A 41 20.81 -16.53 -6.19
CA ASN A 41 20.05 -16.13 -5.00
C ASN A 41 20.36 -17.05 -3.82
N LEU A 42 20.45 -18.38 -4.03
CA LEU A 42 20.84 -19.32 -2.98
C LEU A 42 22.22 -19.00 -2.41
N HIS A 43 23.20 -18.74 -3.27
CA HIS A 43 24.56 -18.39 -2.87
C HIS A 43 24.61 -17.06 -2.11
N ASN A 44 23.82 -16.06 -2.53
CA ASN A 44 23.70 -14.77 -1.83
C ASN A 44 23.21 -14.93 -0.39
N TYR A 45 22.43 -15.98 -0.10
CA TYR A 45 21.96 -16.32 1.25
C TYR A 45 22.80 -17.41 1.93
N GLY A 46 23.96 -17.76 1.38
CA GLY A 46 24.89 -18.71 1.99
C GLY A 46 24.51 -20.19 1.84
N TYR A 47 23.58 -20.52 0.94
CA TYR A 47 23.18 -21.89 0.65
C TYR A 47 23.97 -22.45 -0.54
N THR A 48 24.55 -23.63 -0.37
CA THR A 48 24.97 -24.48 -1.50
C THR A 48 23.75 -25.22 -2.04
N GLU A 49 23.85 -25.75 -3.25
CA GLU A 49 22.78 -26.49 -3.92
C GLU A 49 22.39 -27.72 -3.10
N THR A 50 23.39 -28.45 -2.60
CA THR A 50 23.20 -29.61 -1.72
C THR A 50 22.47 -29.23 -0.43
N LYS A 51 22.94 -28.18 0.27
CA LYS A 51 22.29 -27.69 1.49
C LYS A 51 20.85 -27.26 1.24
N PHE A 52 20.59 -26.63 0.11
CA PHE A 52 19.24 -26.21 -0.25
C PHE A 52 18.33 -27.39 -0.61
N LEU A 53 18.82 -28.36 -1.38
CA LEU A 53 18.06 -29.58 -1.69
C LEU A 53 17.75 -30.38 -0.41
N ASP A 54 18.69 -30.49 0.51
CA ASP A 54 18.47 -31.08 1.83
C ASP A 54 17.46 -30.27 2.65
N LEU A 55 17.48 -28.94 2.52
CA LEU A 55 16.51 -28.06 3.16
C LEU A 55 15.08 -28.37 2.67
N ILE A 56 14.87 -28.53 1.37
CA ILE A 56 13.53 -28.74 0.79
C ILE A 56 13.14 -30.21 0.63
N GLN A 57 14.01 -31.15 1.01
CA GLN A 57 13.81 -32.60 0.83
C GLN A 57 12.43 -33.14 1.28
N PRO A 58 11.77 -32.62 2.34
CA PRO A 58 10.43 -33.08 2.72
C PRO A 58 9.30 -32.66 1.76
N ILE A 59 9.52 -31.60 0.98
CA ILE A 59 8.50 -30.95 0.16
C ILE A 59 8.05 -31.83 -1.03
N PRO A 60 8.95 -32.46 -1.81
CA PRO A 60 8.57 -33.33 -2.92
C PRO A 60 7.63 -34.49 -2.54
N PHE A 61 7.59 -34.92 -1.28
CA PHE A 61 6.67 -35.98 -0.83
C PHE A 61 5.21 -35.50 -0.69
N ILE A 62 4.97 -34.18 -0.69
CA ILE A 62 3.64 -33.58 -0.59
C ILE A 62 3.13 -33.30 -2.01
N THR A 63 2.51 -34.31 -2.61
CA THR A 63 2.01 -34.24 -4.00
C THR A 63 0.75 -33.39 -4.15
N ASP A 64 -0.02 -33.18 -3.06
CA ASP A 64 -1.18 -32.28 -3.07
C ASP A 64 -0.73 -30.82 -2.88
N LEU A 65 -0.75 -30.06 -3.97
CA LEU A 65 -0.42 -28.63 -3.98
C LEU A 65 -1.30 -27.80 -3.03
N ARG A 66 -2.55 -28.21 -2.76
CA ARG A 66 -3.43 -27.52 -1.81
C ARG A 66 -2.95 -27.75 -0.38
N ALA A 67 -2.60 -28.99 -0.05
CA ALA A 67 -2.03 -29.32 1.25
C ALA A 67 -0.70 -28.60 1.47
N LEU A 68 0.16 -28.56 0.44
CA LEU A 68 1.43 -27.85 0.50
C LEU A 68 1.24 -26.35 0.73
N ARG A 69 0.34 -25.70 -0.04
CA ARG A 69 0.00 -24.29 0.15
C ARG A 69 -0.54 -24.00 1.56
N PHE A 70 -1.37 -24.91 2.08
CA PHE A 70 -1.92 -24.78 3.43
C PHE A 70 -0.84 -24.85 4.51
N LEU A 71 0.11 -25.79 4.39
CA LEU A 71 1.24 -25.92 5.32
C LEU A 71 2.09 -24.65 5.38
N PHE A 72 2.43 -24.07 4.22
CA PHE A 72 3.17 -22.81 4.19
C PHE A 72 2.40 -21.63 4.79
N ASN A 73 1.08 -21.54 4.57
CA ASN A 73 0.27 -20.50 5.19
C ASN A 73 0.20 -20.66 6.72
N THR A 74 0.10 -21.90 7.19
CA THR A 74 0.07 -22.22 8.63
C THR A 74 1.41 -21.91 9.29
N ALA A 75 2.51 -22.27 8.62
CA ALA A 75 3.86 -21.95 9.07
C ALA A 75 4.05 -20.43 9.18
N ARG A 76 3.66 -19.68 8.14
CA ARG A 76 3.67 -18.22 8.16
C ARG A 76 2.90 -17.65 9.34
N GLN A 77 1.63 -18.02 9.50
CA GLN A 77 0.81 -17.54 10.61
C GLN A 77 1.47 -17.82 11.97
N SER A 78 1.97 -19.05 12.16
CA SER A 78 2.62 -19.46 13.41
C SER A 78 3.88 -18.64 13.69
N LEU A 79 4.69 -18.36 12.67
CA LEU A 79 5.90 -17.56 12.78
C LEU A 79 5.59 -16.08 13.05
N TYR A 80 4.58 -15.52 12.38
CA TYR A 80 4.16 -14.11 12.53
C TYR A 80 3.44 -13.82 13.85
N HIS A 81 2.80 -14.82 14.46
CA HIS A 81 2.26 -14.68 15.81
C HIS A 81 3.35 -14.61 16.88
N LEU A 82 4.55 -15.12 16.60
CA LEU A 82 5.67 -15.19 17.54
C LEU A 82 6.73 -14.10 17.29
N SER A 83 6.78 -13.50 16.09
CA SER A 83 7.73 -12.44 15.76
C SER A 83 7.08 -11.05 15.76
N VAL A 84 7.70 -10.10 16.46
CA VAL A 84 7.30 -8.67 16.46
C VAL A 84 7.70 -7.97 15.16
N THR A 85 8.61 -8.58 14.39
CA THR A 85 9.12 -8.04 13.12
C THR A 85 8.93 -9.05 11.98
N PRO A 86 8.42 -8.62 10.82
CA PRO A 86 8.39 -9.46 9.63
C PRO A 86 9.83 -9.78 9.19
N PRO A 87 10.08 -10.95 8.56
CA PRO A 87 11.40 -11.32 8.10
C PRO A 87 11.90 -10.31 7.06
N PRO A 88 13.21 -10.08 7.01
CA PRO A 88 13.81 -9.01 6.21
C PRO A 88 13.66 -9.23 4.70
N ASN A 89 13.38 -10.46 4.26
CA ASN A 89 13.12 -10.79 2.86
C ASN A 89 12.33 -12.10 2.71
N GLU A 90 11.77 -12.31 1.53
CA GLU A 90 10.96 -13.49 1.18
C GLU A 90 11.72 -14.82 1.22
N PHE A 91 13.04 -14.82 1.00
CA PHE A 91 13.83 -16.05 1.07
C PHE A 91 14.01 -16.52 2.52
N CYS A 92 14.27 -15.60 3.44
CA CYS A 92 14.30 -15.88 4.88
C CYS A 92 12.92 -16.33 5.39
N ASP A 93 11.83 -15.71 4.94
CA ASP A 93 10.46 -16.19 5.22
C ASP A 93 10.26 -17.64 4.78
N PHE A 94 10.67 -17.96 3.54
CA PHE A 94 10.61 -19.31 3.00
C PHE A 94 11.41 -20.31 3.85
N VAL A 95 12.68 -20.00 4.16
CA VAL A 95 13.55 -20.86 4.98
C VAL A 95 12.95 -21.10 6.36
N ASN A 96 12.43 -20.05 7.01
CA ASN A 96 11.80 -20.18 8.32
C ASN A 96 10.56 -21.08 8.26
N CYS A 97 9.74 -20.92 7.21
CA CYS A 97 8.58 -21.79 6.99
C CYS A 97 8.98 -23.25 6.79
N ILE A 98 10.01 -23.53 5.99
CA ILE A 98 10.51 -24.90 5.79
C ILE A 98 11.03 -25.49 7.09
N ASN A 99 11.80 -24.73 7.88
CA ASN A 99 12.33 -25.19 9.15
C ASN A 99 11.20 -25.50 10.14
N TRP A 100 10.16 -24.65 10.19
CA TRP A 100 8.97 -24.92 10.98
C TRP A 100 8.24 -26.18 10.52
N ILE A 101 8.05 -26.36 9.20
CA ILE A 101 7.44 -27.57 8.65
C ILE A 101 8.27 -28.81 9.02
N LYS A 102 9.61 -28.71 8.97
CA LYS A 102 10.52 -29.79 9.35
C LYS A 102 10.45 -30.15 10.84
N SER A 103 10.42 -29.15 11.73
CA SER A 103 10.30 -29.41 13.16
C SER A 103 8.95 -30.05 13.47
N GLU A 104 7.88 -29.54 12.87
CA GLU A 104 6.53 -30.05 13.09
C GLU A 104 6.38 -31.49 12.56
N LEU A 105 6.95 -31.80 11.39
CA LEU A 105 6.97 -33.16 10.85
C LEU A 105 7.85 -34.09 11.69
N SER A 106 9.03 -33.65 12.14
CA SER A 106 9.94 -34.47 12.94
C SER A 106 9.36 -34.81 14.32
N ASP A 107 8.78 -33.82 15.01
CA ASP A 107 8.14 -34.01 16.31
C ASP A 107 6.93 -34.96 16.24
N ARG A 108 6.26 -35.03 15.09
CA ARG A 108 5.12 -35.91 14.86
C ARG A 108 5.54 -37.31 14.41
N MET A 109 6.59 -37.43 13.61
CA MET A 109 7.16 -38.73 13.21
C MET A 109 7.79 -39.47 14.40
N GLN A 110 8.45 -38.76 15.32
CA GLN A 110 8.97 -39.35 16.55
C GLN A 110 7.87 -39.84 17.50
N LYS A 111 6.62 -39.39 17.33
CA LYS A 111 5.45 -39.86 18.08
C LYS A 111 4.75 -41.08 17.45
N GLY A 112 5.22 -41.59 16.31
CA GLY A 112 4.81 -42.91 15.80
C GLY A 112 3.38 -43.04 15.27
N GLU A 113 2.75 -41.96 14.80
CA GLU A 113 1.44 -42.03 14.14
C GLU A 113 1.47 -41.29 12.81
N ILE A 114 1.42 -42.03 11.69
CA ILE A 114 0.57 -41.60 10.56
C ILE A 114 -0.63 -42.54 10.57
N SER A 115 -1.52 -42.29 11.53
CA SER A 115 -2.72 -43.07 11.79
C SER A 115 -3.93 -42.42 11.11
N LYS A 116 -5.13 -43.04 11.21
CA LYS A 116 -6.42 -42.44 10.82
C LYS A 116 -6.62 -41.00 11.34
N VAL A 117 -5.86 -40.60 12.36
CA VAL A 117 -5.76 -39.25 12.90
C VAL A 117 -5.27 -38.23 11.85
N ASP A 118 -4.29 -38.55 11.00
CA ASP A 118 -3.79 -37.60 9.98
C ASP A 118 -4.78 -37.37 8.84
N ILE A 119 -5.52 -38.42 8.45
CA ILE A 119 -6.65 -38.31 7.52
C ILE A 119 -7.77 -37.48 8.15
N ALA A 120 -8.03 -37.65 9.45
CA ALA A 120 -9.02 -36.86 10.18
C ALA A 120 -8.57 -35.38 10.35
N ILE A 121 -7.27 -35.12 10.48
CA ILE A 121 -6.71 -33.77 10.53
C ILE A 121 -6.81 -33.13 9.14
N ALA A 122 -6.39 -33.80 8.06
CA ALA A 122 -6.58 -33.29 6.70
C ALA A 122 -8.05 -32.97 6.40
N ARG A 123 -8.98 -33.80 6.89
CA ARG A 123 -10.42 -33.55 6.78
C ARG A 123 -10.88 -32.34 7.60
N LYS A 124 -10.46 -32.23 8.87
CA LYS A 124 -10.72 -31.05 9.72
C LYS A 124 -10.13 -29.77 9.12
N LEU A 125 -8.97 -29.85 8.48
CA LEU A 125 -8.32 -28.71 7.81
C LEU A 125 -9.12 -28.28 6.58
N VAL A 126 -9.59 -29.21 5.75
CA VAL A 126 -10.50 -28.93 4.64
C VAL A 126 -11.84 -28.34 5.12
N ASP A 127 -12.41 -28.90 6.19
CA ASP A 127 -13.67 -28.44 6.79
C ASP A 127 -13.52 -27.04 7.41
N SER A 128 -12.35 -26.74 8.01
CA SER A 128 -12.02 -25.41 8.55
C SER A 128 -11.72 -24.38 7.46
N ALA A 129 -11.25 -24.80 6.28
CA ALA A 129 -10.97 -23.92 5.15
C ALA A 129 -12.23 -23.51 4.38
N ALA A 130 -13.28 -24.35 4.37
CA ALA A 130 -14.55 -24.06 3.69
C ALA A 130 -15.22 -22.74 4.12
N PRO A 131 -15.39 -22.43 5.43
CA PRO A 131 -15.95 -21.14 5.86
C PRO A 131 -15.05 -19.96 5.48
N LEU A 132 -13.73 -20.10 5.60
CA LEU A 132 -12.76 -19.07 5.21
C LEU A 132 -12.81 -18.76 3.70
N MET A 133 -12.99 -19.78 2.85
CA MET A 133 -13.19 -19.57 1.41
C MET A 133 -14.49 -18.81 1.11
N LYS A 134 -15.55 -19.08 1.86
CA LYS A 134 -16.83 -18.37 1.73
C LYS A 134 -16.69 -16.91 2.16
N GLU A 135 -16.00 -16.64 3.26
CA GLU A 135 -15.70 -15.28 3.70
C GLU A 135 -14.79 -14.54 2.72
N ARG A 136 -13.74 -15.18 2.22
CA ARG A 136 -12.88 -14.60 1.18
C ARG A 136 -13.66 -14.20 -0.06
N LYS A 137 -14.60 -15.03 -0.52
CA LYS A 137 -15.50 -14.68 -1.63
C LYS A 137 -16.38 -13.48 -1.29
N ARG A 138 -16.94 -13.41 -0.08
CA ARG A 138 -17.73 -12.25 0.38
C ARG A 138 -16.89 -10.97 0.38
N PHE A 139 -15.68 -11.02 0.94
CA PHE A 139 -14.76 -9.88 0.93
C PHE A 139 -14.39 -9.47 -0.49
N GLN A 140 -14.13 -10.42 -1.39
CA GLN A 140 -13.84 -10.12 -2.78
C GLN A 140 -15.02 -9.40 -3.45
N SER A 141 -16.24 -9.89 -3.27
CA SER A 141 -17.44 -9.22 -3.80
C SER A 141 -17.63 -7.81 -3.23
N ALA A 142 -17.37 -7.61 -1.94
CA ALA A 142 -17.43 -6.30 -1.31
C ALA A 142 -16.35 -5.35 -1.86
N ILE A 143 -15.13 -5.83 -2.07
CA ILE A 143 -14.05 -5.05 -2.71
C ILE A 143 -14.47 -4.64 -4.12
N ASP A 144 -15.02 -5.56 -4.91
CA ASP A 144 -15.44 -5.27 -6.28
C ASP A 144 -16.59 -4.25 -6.31
N GLU A 145 -17.52 -4.31 -5.36
CA GLU A 145 -18.59 -3.32 -5.20
C GLU A 145 -18.03 -1.94 -4.81
N LEU A 146 -17.11 -1.89 -3.84
CA LEU A 146 -16.48 -0.63 -3.42
C LEU A 146 -15.71 0.02 -4.57
N LYS A 147 -14.97 -0.77 -5.37
CA LYS A 147 -14.30 -0.26 -6.57
C LYS A 147 -15.26 0.34 -7.58
N LYS A 148 -16.41 -0.30 -7.82
CA LYS A 148 -17.46 0.25 -8.68
C LYS A 148 -18.00 1.58 -8.14
N ARG A 149 -18.27 1.66 -6.83
CA ARG A 149 -18.75 2.89 -6.18
C ARG A 149 -17.71 4.01 -6.26
N GLN A 150 -16.44 3.71 -6.04
CA GLN A 150 -15.35 4.67 -6.19
C GLN A 150 -15.32 5.24 -7.61
N MET A 151 -15.35 4.39 -8.64
CA MET A 151 -15.34 4.85 -10.04
C MET A 151 -16.55 5.73 -10.39
N MET A 152 -17.73 5.41 -9.86
CA MET A 152 -18.92 6.26 -10.06
C MET A 152 -18.76 7.64 -9.40
N LEU A 153 -18.25 7.69 -8.17
CA LEU A 153 -18.01 8.94 -7.45
C LEU A 153 -16.92 9.79 -8.11
N GLU A 154 -15.85 9.18 -8.61
CA GLU A 154 -14.80 9.87 -9.36
C GLU A 154 -15.36 10.48 -10.66
N THR A 155 -16.20 9.73 -11.38
CA THR A 155 -16.88 10.21 -12.59
C THR A 155 -17.81 11.38 -12.29
N GLU A 156 -18.61 11.26 -11.23
CA GLU A 156 -19.54 12.31 -10.81
C GLU A 156 -18.79 13.56 -10.31
N SER A 157 -17.70 13.38 -9.56
CA SER A 157 -16.82 14.47 -9.15
C SER A 157 -16.22 15.21 -10.35
N ALA A 158 -15.77 14.47 -11.37
CA ALA A 158 -15.25 15.07 -12.60
C ALA A 158 -16.34 15.83 -13.36
N ARG A 159 -17.56 15.29 -13.42
CA ARG A 159 -18.72 15.96 -14.03
C ARG A 159 -19.04 17.28 -13.31
N ILE A 160 -19.16 17.25 -11.99
CA ILE A 160 -19.46 18.43 -11.16
C ILE A 160 -18.34 19.48 -11.30
N SER A 161 -17.08 19.06 -11.25
CA SER A 161 -15.93 19.97 -11.43
C SER A 161 -15.96 20.64 -12.81
N GLY A 162 -16.27 19.89 -13.87
CA GLY A 162 -16.46 20.44 -15.22
C GLY A 162 -17.60 21.45 -15.30
N GLU A 163 -18.75 21.15 -14.70
CA GLU A 163 -19.89 22.09 -14.64
C GLU A 163 -19.58 23.35 -13.84
N LEU A 164 -18.88 23.22 -12.71
CA LEU A 164 -18.45 24.37 -11.91
C LEU A 164 -17.48 25.24 -12.68
N LYS A 165 -16.49 24.66 -13.35
CA LYS A 165 -15.54 25.40 -14.20
C LYS A 165 -16.26 26.14 -15.34
N LEU A 166 -17.29 25.54 -15.92
CA LEU A 166 -18.10 26.15 -16.97
C LEU A 166 -19.12 27.18 -16.46
N LYS A 167 -19.50 27.16 -15.18
CA LYS A 167 -20.41 28.17 -14.61
C LYS A 167 -19.68 29.36 -14.01
N LEU A 168 -18.56 29.09 -13.34
CA LEU A 168 -17.77 30.09 -12.63
C LEU A 168 -16.70 30.74 -13.53
N GLY A 169 -16.29 30.06 -14.61
CA GLY A 169 -15.32 30.60 -15.56
C GLY A 169 -14.00 30.97 -14.87
N PRO A 170 -13.47 32.19 -15.10
CA PRO A 170 -12.23 32.64 -14.46
C PRO A 170 -12.32 32.71 -12.92
N ILE A 171 -13.52 32.80 -12.32
CA ILE A 171 -13.68 32.79 -10.86
C ILE A 171 -13.34 31.41 -10.28
N TYR A 172 -13.41 30.34 -11.06
CA TYR A 172 -13.02 28.99 -10.63
C TYR A 172 -11.54 28.90 -10.20
N GLU A 173 -10.70 29.82 -10.69
CA GLU A 173 -9.27 29.88 -10.36
C GLU A 173 -9.00 30.62 -9.04
N TYR A 174 -10.03 31.11 -8.34
CA TYR A 174 -9.87 31.70 -7.02
C TYR A 174 -9.42 30.64 -6.01
N GLU A 175 -8.28 30.89 -5.39
CA GLU A 175 -7.78 30.13 -4.26
C GLU A 175 -8.05 30.92 -2.98
N GLU A 176 -8.60 30.25 -1.96
CA GLU A 176 -8.71 30.83 -0.63
C GLU A 176 -7.32 31.12 -0.05
N PRO A 177 -7.17 32.18 0.76
CA PRO A 177 -5.89 32.46 1.41
C PRO A 177 -5.51 31.29 2.33
N SER A 178 -4.23 30.95 2.35
CA SER A 178 -3.69 29.96 3.29
C SER A 178 -3.93 30.41 4.74
N ILE A 179 -3.87 29.48 5.69
CA ILE A 179 -4.05 29.81 7.12
C ILE A 179 -3.03 30.84 7.61
N ALA A 180 -1.81 30.83 7.06
CA ALA A 180 -0.76 31.78 7.42
C ALA A 180 -1.09 33.19 6.90
N GLU A 181 -1.50 33.31 5.62
CA GLU A 181 -1.95 34.58 5.04
C GLU A 181 -3.19 35.12 5.76
N LEU A 182 -4.12 34.23 6.11
CA LEU A 182 -5.33 34.59 6.84
C LEU A 182 -5.00 35.14 8.23
N ARG A 183 -4.06 34.51 8.96
CA ARG A 183 -3.60 34.99 10.27
C ARG A 183 -2.97 36.38 10.17
N ILE A 184 -2.13 36.63 9.16
CA ILE A 184 -1.50 37.94 8.92
C ILE A 184 -2.56 39.01 8.64
N GLU A 185 -3.53 38.75 7.76
CA GLU A 185 -4.58 39.73 7.45
C GLU A 185 -5.51 39.97 8.65
N CYS A 186 -5.87 38.92 9.41
CA CYS A 186 -6.66 39.07 10.64
C CYS A 186 -5.94 39.94 11.68
N TYR A 187 -4.62 39.81 11.75
CA TYR A 187 -3.79 40.62 12.63
C TYR A 187 -3.75 42.10 12.22
N HIS A 188 -3.62 42.38 10.91
CA HIS A 188 -3.74 43.75 10.40
C HIS A 188 -5.13 44.35 10.60
N LEU A 189 -6.18 43.53 10.49
CA LEU A 189 -7.56 43.93 10.80
C LEU A 189 -7.72 44.28 12.28
N TYR A 190 -7.18 43.45 13.17
CA TYR A 190 -7.16 43.70 14.61
C TYR A 190 -6.42 45.01 14.96
N GLU A 191 -5.23 45.22 14.39
CA GLU A 191 -4.47 46.45 14.59
C GLU A 191 -5.27 47.70 14.20
N LYS A 192 -5.95 47.65 13.04
CA LYS A 192 -6.81 48.73 12.55
C LYS A 192 -8.00 48.97 13.47
N ASP A 193 -8.65 47.91 13.96
CA ASP A 193 -9.79 48.01 14.89
C ASP A 193 -9.37 48.61 16.24
N CYS A 194 -8.24 48.19 16.81
CA CYS A 194 -7.69 48.77 18.04
C CYS A 194 -7.41 50.26 17.88
N ARG A 195 -6.74 50.66 16.79
CA ARG A 195 -6.50 52.07 16.48
C ARG A 195 -7.79 52.88 16.34
N PHE A 196 -8.79 52.33 15.65
CA PHE A 196 -10.09 52.97 15.47
C PHE A 196 -10.83 53.18 16.80
N ARG A 197 -10.71 52.22 17.74
CA ARG A 197 -11.32 52.29 19.07
C ARG A 197 -10.50 53.07 20.09
N GLY A 198 -9.28 53.49 19.74
CA GLY A 198 -8.35 54.14 20.68
C GLY A 198 -7.80 53.21 21.76
N ILE A 199 -7.81 51.90 21.53
CA ILE A 199 -7.29 50.89 22.47
C ILE A 199 -5.84 50.54 22.08
N PRO A 200 -4.92 50.37 23.06
CA PRO A 200 -3.56 49.94 22.78
C PRO A 200 -3.52 48.60 22.06
N PHE A 201 -2.80 48.55 20.95
CA PHE A 201 -2.55 47.33 20.20
C PHE A 201 -1.50 46.46 20.91
N ILE A 202 -1.73 45.15 20.94
CA ILE A 202 -0.80 44.17 21.53
C ILE A 202 -0.07 43.46 20.39
N PRO A 203 1.26 43.68 20.24
CA PRO A 203 2.03 43.29 19.07
C PRO A 203 2.50 41.81 19.06
N THR A 204 2.18 41.05 20.09
CA THR A 204 2.58 39.65 20.24
C THR A 204 1.37 38.88 20.71
N LEU A 205 0.88 37.97 19.86
CA LEU A 205 -0.22 37.07 20.20
C LEU A 205 0.31 35.65 20.28
N ASP A 206 -0.11 34.91 21.31
CA ASP A 206 0.12 33.47 21.34
C ASP A 206 -0.77 32.74 20.30
N GLU A 207 -0.57 31.43 20.12
CA GLU A 207 -1.35 30.64 19.14
C GLU A 207 -2.86 30.68 19.43
N MET A 208 -3.26 30.71 20.70
CA MET A 208 -4.67 30.73 21.12
C MET A 208 -5.32 32.07 20.77
N GLU A 209 -4.58 33.16 20.93
CA GLU A 209 -5.00 34.50 20.55
C GLU A 209 -5.09 34.66 19.03
N CYS A 210 -4.21 34.01 18.26
CA CYS A 210 -4.29 33.99 16.79
C CYS A 210 -5.55 33.28 16.27
N GLU A 211 -5.92 32.14 16.85
CA GLU A 211 -7.16 31.43 16.50
C GLU A 211 -8.40 32.30 16.81
N ASN A 212 -8.41 33.01 17.94
CA ASN A 212 -9.48 33.95 18.28
C ASN A 212 -9.59 35.08 17.26
N LEU A 213 -8.47 35.63 16.78
CA LEU A 213 -8.50 36.64 15.73
C LEU A 213 -9.04 36.10 14.41
N VAL A 214 -8.68 34.88 14.02
CA VAL A 214 -9.24 34.23 12.83
C VAL A 214 -10.74 34.03 12.97
N ALA A 215 -11.22 33.65 14.16
CA ALA A 215 -12.65 33.52 14.42
C ALA A 215 -13.41 34.85 14.29
N VAL A 216 -12.81 35.97 14.72
CA VAL A 216 -13.45 37.30 14.67
C VAL A 216 -13.33 37.97 13.30
N PHE A 217 -12.14 37.95 12.69
CA PHE A 217 -11.81 38.71 11.48
C PHE A 217 -11.66 37.86 10.21
N GLY A 218 -11.66 36.53 10.32
CA GLY A 218 -11.40 35.62 9.20
C GLY A 218 -12.36 35.80 8.03
N GLY A 219 -13.65 36.05 8.30
CA GLY A 219 -14.63 36.35 7.26
C GLY A 219 -14.27 37.61 6.47
N THR A 220 -13.97 38.71 7.16
CA THR A 220 -13.57 39.98 6.54
C THR A 220 -12.23 39.86 5.79
N ALA A 221 -11.28 39.09 6.32
CA ALA A 221 -10.01 38.83 5.66
C ALA A 221 -10.20 38.06 4.33
N LYS A 222 -11.04 37.01 4.32
CA LYS A 222 -11.40 36.27 3.11
C LYS A 222 -12.12 37.14 2.08
N GLU A 223 -13.06 37.96 2.54
CA GLU A 223 -13.78 38.89 1.66
C GLU A 223 -12.83 39.88 0.99
N ARG A 224 -11.90 40.49 1.74
CA ARG A 224 -10.86 41.36 1.16
C ARG A 224 -9.98 40.62 0.16
N HIS A 225 -9.57 39.39 0.48
CA HIS A 225 -8.78 38.56 -0.43
C HIS A 225 -9.53 38.33 -1.75
N PHE A 226 -10.82 38.00 -1.68
CA PHE A 226 -11.67 37.83 -2.85
C PHE A 226 -11.85 39.12 -3.65
N ILE A 227 -12.08 40.26 -2.99
CA ILE A 227 -12.17 41.57 -3.65
C ILE A 227 -10.86 41.92 -4.36
N ASN A 228 -9.71 41.66 -3.75
CA ASN A 228 -8.41 41.87 -4.37
C ASN A 228 -8.22 40.98 -5.60
N PHE A 229 -8.65 39.71 -5.54
CA PHE A 229 -8.66 38.81 -6.68
C PHE A 229 -9.52 39.35 -7.84
N LEU A 230 -10.72 39.85 -7.54
CA LEU A 230 -11.63 40.44 -8.54
C LEU A 230 -11.14 41.76 -9.13
N ASN A 231 -10.33 42.52 -8.39
CA ASN A 231 -9.82 43.83 -8.81
C ASN A 231 -8.47 43.77 -9.54
N ASP A 232 -7.87 42.60 -9.71
CA ASP A 232 -6.72 42.44 -10.59
C ASP A 232 -7.12 42.85 -12.03
N PRO A 233 -6.44 43.81 -12.68
CA PRO A 233 -6.89 44.36 -13.95
C PRO A 233 -7.06 43.32 -15.06
N VAL A 234 -6.14 42.34 -15.13
CA VAL A 234 -6.16 41.30 -16.15
C VAL A 234 -7.31 40.32 -15.88
N ARG A 235 -7.46 39.87 -14.63
CA ARG A 235 -8.56 38.97 -14.25
C ARG A 235 -9.92 39.64 -14.39
N LYS A 236 -10.03 40.91 -14.02
CA LYS A 236 -11.27 41.67 -14.12
C LYS A 236 -11.78 41.70 -15.56
N GLU A 237 -10.91 42.03 -16.52
CA GLU A 237 -11.25 42.00 -17.95
C GLU A 237 -11.69 40.60 -18.41
N LEU A 238 -11.00 39.54 -17.97
CA LEU A 238 -11.36 38.16 -18.27
C LEU A 238 -12.72 37.76 -17.71
N ILE A 239 -13.00 38.10 -16.45
CA ILE A 239 -14.29 37.83 -15.78
C ILE A 239 -15.41 38.57 -16.50
N GLU A 240 -15.23 39.87 -16.76
CA GLU A 240 -16.22 40.69 -17.46
C GLU A 240 -16.49 40.15 -18.87
N THR A 241 -15.44 39.83 -19.64
CA THR A 241 -15.57 39.26 -20.99
C THR A 241 -16.31 37.93 -20.97
N TYR A 242 -15.98 37.05 -20.02
CA TYR A 242 -16.61 35.75 -19.89
C TYR A 242 -18.10 35.85 -19.58
N PHE A 243 -18.48 36.62 -18.56
CA PHE A 243 -19.88 36.74 -18.16
C PHE A 243 -20.71 37.58 -19.15
N ASN A 244 -20.13 38.62 -19.77
CA ASN A 244 -20.79 39.31 -20.88
C ASN A 244 -21.03 38.35 -22.05
N GLY A 245 -20.06 37.50 -22.38
CA GLY A 245 -20.22 36.48 -23.42
C GLY A 245 -21.34 35.48 -23.14
N ILE A 246 -21.58 35.13 -21.87
CA ILE A 246 -22.68 34.24 -21.46
C ILE A 246 -24.03 34.98 -21.44
N LEU A 247 -24.07 36.20 -20.90
CA LEU A 247 -25.31 36.98 -20.74
C LEU A 247 -25.88 37.50 -22.08
N PHE A 248 -25.03 37.69 -23.09
CA PHE A 248 -25.45 38.23 -24.40
C PHE A 248 -25.48 37.18 -25.54
N LYS A 249 -25.15 35.91 -25.26
CA LYS A 249 -25.25 34.80 -26.23
C LYS A 249 -26.19 33.65 -25.81
N GLY A 250 -26.74 33.69 -24.61
CA GLY A 250 -27.86 32.83 -24.18
C GLY A 250 -29.19 33.44 -24.57
#